data_AF-A0AAE9TE17-F1
#
_entry.id   AF-A0AAE9TE17-F1
#
_cell.length_a   1.000
_cell.length_b   1.000
_cell.length_c   1.000
_cell.angle_alpha   90.00
_cell.angle_beta   90.00
_cell.angle_gamma   90.00
#
_symmetry.space_group_name_H-M   'P 1'
#
loop_
_entity.id
_entity.type
_entity.pdbx_description
1 polymer ?
#
loop_
_entity_poly.entity_id
_entity_poly.type
_entity_poly.pdbx_seq_one_letter_code
_entity_poly.pdbx_strand_id
1 'polypeptide(L)'
;MFKTLKLWFWYDWALLCIRFIVWLSLISTTIQQQDHLTVPLWIIILWEVVSFSVPWICLMFSYRYYLFTEIILFGGVCFYLTLLFPLAYLAFLMPTFMIAVNSVHKSYRWSGPITIILFPLLIAIFSKVTDLWVIILQLSLAFAMGSFFRLLAINYRQSEIIRNQKHVLEQYVSQVERITLLEERDRLSKDLHDTMGHSYTSIIMGMETLRMELKSKEGEQQLDSLLQLARNSMEEVRLYLHQLDLSQESLPLATTLQQLTEEFKKHTKVNVRTRIIGEEYMVSKQSKMTLCRSLQESLTNAVHHGHSTEIIVSLHFEPQQIRLDVQDNGCGVEEWKDGFGLTAMKERVSQSQGRVIVYSKKGEGTLISCVLPKQVQLANEQIRLCIVDDHSFIRESLHTILSGLEDLQVVGMAGDGEQALELCGRLKPDVVLMDLEMPNMDGIHATKMIKKKWPDIRVLILSTFQSTERAKEIIRNGADGYVLKSIDSREIAESIRLVYRGGAMITHDLFHRMWEENEETGLFESRSDGIEYGLTKRELEILELLSQGSRYKTIASTLYLSNGTVRNYASNLYEKLGVKNREEAVQKAKDIGLLS
;
A
#
# COMPACT_ATOMS: atom_id res chain seq x y z
N MET A 1 -7.93 24.30 -12.63
CA MET A 1 -7.17 25.50 -13.09
C MET A 1 -5.93 25.81 -12.25
N PHE A 2 -5.63 25.11 -11.14
CA PHE A 2 -4.35 25.23 -10.42
C PHE A 2 -3.63 23.88 -10.37
N LYS A 3 -2.80 23.58 -11.37
CA LYS A 3 -1.95 22.37 -11.42
C LYS A 3 -0.46 22.70 -11.41
N THR A 4 -0.10 23.83 -10.81
CA THR A 4 1.25 24.41 -10.89
C THR A 4 1.73 24.98 -9.56
N LEU A 5 1.36 24.39 -8.42
CA LEU A 5 2.07 24.70 -7.18
C LEU A 5 3.48 24.10 -7.29
N LYS A 6 4.49 24.96 -7.41
CA LYS A 6 5.90 24.57 -7.35
C LYS A 6 6.09 23.77 -6.05
N LEU A 7 6.49 22.51 -6.14
CA LEU A 7 6.99 21.75 -4.99
C LEU A 7 8.35 22.32 -4.63
N TRP A 8 8.46 22.91 -3.43
CA TRP A 8 9.69 23.54 -2.99
C TRP A 8 10.66 22.51 -2.45
N PHE A 9 11.90 22.62 -2.88
CA PHE A 9 13.00 21.89 -2.27
C PHE A 9 13.62 22.73 -1.14
N TRP A 10 14.43 22.10 -0.28
CA TRP A 10 15.11 22.77 0.83
C TRP A 10 15.90 24.01 0.39
N TYR A 11 16.46 24.00 -0.83
CA TYR A 11 17.20 25.13 -1.37
C TYR A 11 16.31 26.31 -1.77
N ASP A 12 15.05 26.10 -2.17
CA ASP A 12 14.12 27.19 -2.45
C ASP A 12 13.82 27.98 -1.15
N TRP A 13 13.67 27.27 -0.03
CA TRP A 13 13.54 27.87 1.30
C TRP A 13 14.79 28.63 1.72
N ALA A 14 15.98 28.08 1.46
CA ALA A 14 17.24 28.77 1.75
C ALA A 14 17.36 30.10 0.97
N LEU A 15 16.98 30.11 -0.31
CA LEU A 15 16.98 31.32 -1.15
C LEU A 15 15.97 32.36 -0.63
N LEU A 16 14.79 31.94 -0.18
CA LEU A 16 13.80 32.82 0.44
C LEU A 16 14.34 33.45 1.73
N CYS A 17 14.99 32.66 2.59
CA CYS A 17 15.60 33.15 3.83
C CYS A 17 16.69 34.19 3.54
N ILE A 18 17.59 33.94 2.58
CA ILE A 18 18.63 34.90 2.18
C ILE A 18 18.00 36.18 1.64
N ARG A 19 16.95 36.07 0.82
CA ARG A 19 16.22 37.23 0.27
C ARG A 19 15.60 38.06 1.39
N PHE A 20 15.00 37.40 2.39
CA PHE A 20 14.39 38.06 3.55
C PHE A 20 15.42 38.85 4.36
N ILE A 21 16.62 38.30 4.55
CA ILE A 21 17.72 39.00 5.25
C ILE A 21 18.14 40.26 4.49
N VAL A 22 18.31 40.18 3.16
CA VAL A 22 18.67 41.34 2.34
C VAL A 22 17.57 42.40 2.37
N TRP A 23 16.31 41.98 2.34
CA TRP A 23 15.16 42.88 2.45
C TRP A 23 15.11 43.60 3.81
N LEU A 24 15.33 42.90 4.92
CA LEU A 24 15.43 43.51 6.25
C LEU A 24 16.59 44.52 6.33
N SER A 25 17.73 44.19 5.73
CA SER A 25 18.89 45.09 5.65
C SER A 25 18.57 46.37 4.87
N LEU A 26 17.81 46.26 3.77
CA LEU A 26 17.35 47.41 2.99
C LEU A 26 16.43 48.30 3.82
N ILE A 27 15.41 47.73 4.48
CA ILE A 27 14.51 48.48 5.37
C ILE A 27 15.31 49.21 6.46
N SER A 28 16.26 48.53 7.10
CA SER A 28 17.11 49.13 8.13
C SER A 28 17.91 50.30 7.58
N THR A 29 18.43 50.17 6.36
CA THR A 29 19.22 51.23 5.70
C THR A 29 18.33 52.43 5.35
N THR A 30 17.13 52.18 4.84
CA THR A 30 16.14 53.20 4.50
C THR A 30 15.68 53.98 5.73
N ILE A 31 15.50 53.32 6.88
CA ILE A 31 15.17 53.98 8.16
C ILE A 31 16.34 54.85 8.65
N GLN A 32 17.58 54.36 8.59
CA GLN A 32 18.75 55.11 9.05
C GLN A 32 19.01 56.37 8.21
N GLN A 33 18.64 56.34 6.93
CA GLN A 33 18.87 57.43 5.97
C GLN A 33 17.63 58.29 5.71
N GLN A 34 16.63 58.26 6.62
CA GLN A 34 15.33 58.90 6.42
C GLN A 34 15.39 60.40 6.12
N ASP A 35 16.39 61.11 6.66
CA ASP A 35 16.55 62.57 6.51
C ASP A 35 16.97 63.01 5.10
N HIS A 36 17.43 62.07 4.27
CA HIS A 36 17.88 62.30 2.90
C HIS A 36 16.88 61.83 1.83
N LEU A 37 15.71 61.32 2.25
CA LEU A 37 14.68 60.80 1.34
C LEU A 37 13.87 61.95 0.72
N THR A 38 13.63 61.86 -0.59
CA THR A 38 12.78 62.81 -1.32
C THR A 38 11.28 62.49 -1.21
N VAL A 39 10.96 61.26 -0.81
CA VAL A 39 9.59 60.72 -0.69
C VAL A 39 9.35 60.34 0.78
N PRO A 40 8.12 60.49 1.32
CA PRO A 40 7.80 60.06 2.67
C PRO A 40 8.20 58.60 2.97
N LEU A 41 8.83 58.37 4.12
CA LEU A 41 9.34 57.07 4.56
C LEU A 41 8.33 55.92 4.43
N TRP A 42 7.06 56.18 4.79
CA TRP A 42 6.00 55.16 4.73
C TRP A 42 5.69 54.67 3.31
N ILE A 43 5.86 55.52 2.28
CA ILE A 43 5.65 55.15 0.87
C ILE A 43 6.78 54.22 0.41
N ILE A 44 8.02 54.51 0.80
CA ILE A 44 9.17 53.69 0.43
C ILE A 44 9.12 52.33 1.14
N ILE A 45 8.78 52.30 2.44
CA ILE A 45 8.57 51.05 3.17
C ILE A 45 7.44 50.22 2.52
N LEU A 46 6.32 50.86 2.13
CA LEU A 46 5.25 50.17 1.42
C LEU A 46 5.75 49.58 0.09
N TRP A 47 6.56 50.32 -0.66
CA TRP A 47 7.15 49.83 -1.91
C TRP A 47 8.14 48.69 -1.67
N GLU A 48 8.95 48.74 -0.62
CA GLU A 48 9.85 47.66 -0.21
C GLU A 48 9.08 46.39 0.20
N VAL A 49 7.96 46.52 0.92
CA VAL A 49 7.09 45.38 1.25
C VAL A 49 6.50 44.77 -0.02
N VAL A 50 5.96 45.60 -0.92
CA VAL A 50 5.38 45.15 -2.19
C VAL A 50 6.43 44.49 -3.08
N SER A 51 7.65 45.00 -3.13
CA SER A 51 8.75 44.46 -3.93
C SER A 51 9.27 43.11 -3.39
N PHE A 52 9.08 42.82 -2.11
CA PHE A 52 9.35 41.50 -1.55
C PHE A 52 8.21 40.51 -1.84
N SER A 53 6.97 40.89 -1.52
CA SER A 53 5.82 39.98 -1.54
C SER A 53 5.32 39.64 -2.95
N VAL A 54 5.18 40.63 -3.83
CA VAL A 54 4.53 40.44 -5.14
C VAL A 54 5.32 39.50 -6.07
N PRO A 55 6.65 39.65 -6.24
CA PRO A 55 7.39 38.71 -7.07
C PRO A 55 7.29 37.28 -6.54
N TRP A 56 7.37 37.10 -5.21
CA TRP A 56 7.29 35.78 -4.61
C TRP A 56 5.94 35.08 -4.86
N ILE A 57 4.84 35.82 -4.75
CA ILE A 57 3.50 35.33 -5.11
C ILE A 57 3.46 34.96 -6.60
N CYS A 58 4.03 35.80 -7.48
CA CYS A 58 4.12 35.49 -8.91
C CYS A 58 4.97 34.24 -9.21
N LEU A 59 5.98 33.93 -8.39
CA LEU A 59 6.79 32.70 -8.53
C LEU A 59 5.95 31.43 -8.40
N MET A 60 4.89 31.46 -7.58
CA MET A 60 3.98 30.33 -7.40
C MET A 60 3.11 30.06 -8.62
N PHE A 61 2.86 31.08 -9.46
CA PHE A 61 2.02 30.96 -10.65
C PHE A 61 2.82 30.76 -11.93
N SER A 62 3.84 31.59 -12.17
CA SER A 62 4.68 31.50 -13.38
C SER A 62 6.01 32.25 -13.25
N TYR A 63 7.08 31.59 -13.69
CA TYR A 63 8.44 32.15 -13.71
C TYR A 63 8.55 33.42 -14.57
N ARG A 64 7.69 33.59 -15.59
CA ARG A 64 7.73 34.80 -16.43
C ARG A 64 7.24 36.03 -15.68
N TYR A 65 6.18 35.88 -14.88
CA TYR A 65 5.65 36.97 -14.06
C TYR A 65 6.64 37.32 -12.96
N TYR A 66 7.24 36.32 -12.31
CA TYR A 66 8.32 36.52 -11.33
C TYR A 66 9.42 37.44 -11.87
N LEU A 67 10.01 37.10 -13.02
CA LEU A 67 11.11 37.86 -13.61
C LEU A 67 10.70 39.31 -13.90
N PHE A 68 9.49 39.52 -14.43
CA PHE A 68 8.98 40.85 -14.74
C PHE A 68 8.77 41.69 -13.47
N THR A 69 8.11 41.12 -12.45
CA THR A 69 7.85 41.81 -11.18
C THR A 69 9.13 42.06 -10.38
N GLU A 70 10.10 41.15 -10.43
CA GLU A 70 11.39 41.30 -9.73
C GLU A 70 12.20 42.44 -10.34
N ILE A 71 12.28 42.52 -11.68
CA ILE A 71 12.99 43.58 -12.40
C ILE A 71 12.34 44.94 -12.15
N ILE A 72 11.01 45.02 -12.18
CA ILE A 72 10.30 46.31 -12.06
C ILE A 72 10.19 46.78 -10.62
N LEU A 73 9.68 45.94 -9.72
CA LEU A 73 9.41 46.37 -8.35
C LEU A 73 10.70 46.45 -7.56
N PHE A 74 11.45 45.36 -7.48
CA PHE A 74 12.67 45.32 -6.68
C PHE A 74 13.81 46.08 -7.37
N GLY A 75 13.97 45.93 -8.69
CA GLY A 75 14.92 46.74 -9.45
C GLY A 75 14.58 48.23 -9.40
N GLY A 76 13.30 48.61 -9.39
CA GLY A 76 12.87 50.00 -9.22
C GLY A 76 13.25 50.61 -7.86
N VAL A 77 13.03 49.87 -6.77
CA VAL A 77 13.47 50.28 -5.42
C VAL A 77 14.99 50.44 -5.37
N CYS A 78 15.74 49.46 -5.88
CA CYS A 78 17.21 49.54 -5.92
C CYS A 78 17.70 50.72 -6.76
N PHE A 79 17.06 50.99 -7.90
CA PHE A 79 17.40 52.13 -8.75
C PHE A 79 17.17 53.46 -8.02
N TYR A 80 16.00 53.64 -7.41
CA TYR A 80 15.68 54.84 -6.62
C TYR A 80 16.67 55.06 -5.47
N LEU A 81 16.97 54.02 -4.70
CA LEU A 81 17.96 54.10 -3.63
C LEU A 81 19.36 54.41 -4.15
N THR A 82 19.72 53.93 -5.35
CA THR A 82 21.03 54.22 -5.96
C THR A 82 21.16 55.68 -6.42
N LEU A 83 20.05 56.33 -6.81
CA LEU A 83 20.04 57.76 -7.12
C LEU A 83 20.38 58.63 -5.91
N LEU A 84 19.92 58.21 -4.73
CA LEU A 84 20.15 58.92 -3.46
C LEU A 84 21.51 58.53 -2.85
N PHE A 85 21.85 57.24 -2.90
CA PHE A 85 23.05 56.67 -2.30
C PHE A 85 23.80 55.84 -3.35
N PRO A 86 24.91 56.36 -3.91
CA PRO A 86 25.67 55.69 -4.96
C PRO A 86 26.13 54.27 -4.63
N LEU A 87 26.30 53.92 -3.34
CA LEU A 87 26.71 52.58 -2.88
C LEU A 87 25.54 51.57 -2.79
N ALA A 88 24.29 52.02 -2.87
CA ALA A 88 23.11 51.15 -2.76
C ALA A 88 22.94 50.19 -3.94
N TYR A 89 23.68 50.38 -5.04
CA TYR A 89 23.67 49.46 -6.19
C TYR A 89 24.07 48.02 -5.80
N LEU A 90 24.85 47.84 -4.73
CA LEU A 90 25.22 46.52 -4.20
C LEU A 90 24.01 45.69 -3.78
N ALA A 91 22.91 46.33 -3.36
CA ALA A 91 21.66 45.65 -3.04
C ALA A 91 21.03 44.97 -4.26
N PHE A 92 21.41 45.36 -5.48
CA PHE A 92 20.93 44.76 -6.73
C PHE A 92 21.62 43.42 -7.08
N LEU A 93 22.70 43.06 -6.38
CA LEU A 93 23.40 41.78 -6.59
C LEU A 93 22.50 40.58 -6.28
N MET A 94 21.75 40.63 -5.17
CA MET A 94 20.86 39.55 -4.77
C MET A 94 19.67 39.35 -5.74
N PRO A 95 18.93 40.39 -6.15
CA PRO A 95 17.94 40.30 -7.22
C PRO A 95 18.51 39.77 -8.52
N THR A 96 19.71 40.21 -8.91
CA THR A 96 20.38 39.71 -10.13
C THR A 96 20.65 38.21 -10.06
N PHE A 97 21.14 37.74 -8.92
CA PHE A 97 21.33 36.32 -8.65
C PHE A 97 19.97 35.57 -8.68
N MET A 98 18.92 36.09 -8.05
CA MET A 98 17.58 35.50 -8.05
C MET A 98 16.95 35.43 -9.44
N ILE A 99 17.11 36.47 -10.25
CA ILE A 99 16.67 36.53 -11.65
C ILE A 99 17.36 35.44 -12.46
N ALA A 100 18.67 35.22 -12.24
CA ALA A 100 19.42 34.18 -12.92
C ALA A 100 18.98 32.76 -12.51
N VAL A 101 18.80 32.52 -11.20
CA VAL A 101 18.33 31.23 -10.65
C VAL A 101 16.97 30.86 -11.23
N ASN A 102 16.04 31.81 -11.31
CA ASN A 102 14.66 31.57 -11.76
C ASN A 102 14.45 31.80 -13.26
N SER A 103 15.51 32.07 -14.04
CA SER A 103 15.40 32.21 -15.49
C SER A 103 15.28 30.83 -16.15
N VAL A 104 14.13 30.54 -16.76
CA VAL A 104 13.81 29.24 -17.38
C VAL A 104 13.84 29.33 -18.91
N HIS A 105 14.43 28.31 -19.56
CA HIS A 105 14.49 28.17 -21.02
C HIS A 105 15.03 29.41 -21.75
N LYS A 106 14.24 30.08 -22.60
CA LYS A 106 14.68 31.23 -23.42
C LYS A 106 14.75 32.54 -22.64
N SER A 107 14.33 32.59 -21.36
CA SER A 107 14.20 33.86 -20.64
C SER A 107 15.54 34.54 -20.31
N TYR A 108 16.62 33.77 -20.14
CA TYR A 108 17.95 34.34 -19.91
C TYR A 108 18.41 35.27 -21.05
N ARG A 109 17.91 35.03 -22.27
CA ARG A 109 18.26 35.82 -23.47
C ARG A 109 17.80 37.27 -23.37
N TRP A 110 16.74 37.54 -22.63
CA TRP A 110 16.25 38.91 -22.42
C TRP A 110 16.53 39.41 -21.00
N SER A 111 16.43 38.55 -19.97
CA SER A 111 16.66 38.98 -18.58
C SER A 111 18.13 39.34 -18.33
N GLY A 112 19.08 38.61 -18.92
CA GLY A 112 20.52 38.86 -18.76
C GLY A 112 20.96 40.24 -19.27
N PRO A 113 20.67 40.59 -20.54
CA PRO A 113 20.98 41.93 -21.07
C PRO A 113 20.33 43.07 -20.27
N ILE A 114 19.09 42.87 -19.79
CA ILE A 114 18.40 43.88 -18.96
C ILE A 114 19.14 44.10 -17.63
N THR A 115 19.52 43.04 -16.93
CA THR A 115 20.18 43.16 -15.62
C THR A 115 21.65 43.55 -15.71
N ILE A 116 22.38 43.06 -16.71
CA ILE A 116 23.84 43.24 -16.81
C ILE A 116 24.23 44.50 -17.58
N ILE A 117 23.40 44.95 -18.53
CA ILE A 117 23.74 46.06 -19.43
C ILE A 117 22.82 47.25 -19.20
N LEU A 118 21.50 47.06 -19.36
CA LEU A 118 20.54 48.17 -19.30
C LEU A 118 20.52 48.82 -17.92
N PHE A 119 20.49 48.03 -16.85
CA PHE A 119 20.40 48.54 -15.48
C PHE A 119 21.66 49.33 -15.05
N PRO A 120 22.91 48.83 -15.24
CA PRO A 120 24.12 49.63 -14.99
C PRO A 120 24.22 50.89 -15.83
N LEU A 121 23.78 50.84 -17.09
CA LEU A 121 23.75 52.01 -17.97
C LEU A 121 22.82 53.08 -17.40
N LEU A 122 21.62 52.70 -16.97
CA LEU A 122 20.68 53.62 -16.31
C LEU A 122 21.28 54.21 -15.03
N ILE A 123 21.91 53.38 -14.18
CA ILE A 123 22.60 53.88 -12.98
C ILE A 123 23.67 54.89 -13.36
N ALA A 124 24.54 54.60 -14.33
CA ALA A 124 25.62 55.51 -14.71
C ALA A 124 25.13 56.83 -15.33
N ILE A 125 23.97 56.83 -16.00
CA ILE A 125 23.37 58.05 -16.56
C ILE A 125 22.77 58.94 -15.46
N PHE A 126 22.04 58.34 -14.52
CA PHE A 126 21.24 59.09 -13.55
C PHE A 126 21.92 59.28 -12.18
N SER A 127 22.96 58.51 -11.87
CA SER A 127 23.77 58.65 -10.65
C SER A 127 25.19 59.11 -10.98
N LYS A 128 25.87 59.76 -10.03
CA LYS A 128 27.28 60.20 -10.18
C LYS A 128 28.31 59.06 -10.01
N VAL A 129 27.92 57.81 -10.26
CA VAL A 129 28.84 56.67 -10.12
C VAL A 129 29.79 56.61 -11.32
N THR A 130 31.10 56.64 -11.05
CA THR A 130 32.14 56.71 -12.09
C THR A 130 32.53 55.35 -12.66
N ASP A 131 32.34 54.27 -11.91
CA ASP A 131 32.95 52.97 -12.21
C ASP A 131 31.97 51.98 -12.84
N LEU A 132 31.39 52.34 -13.99
CA LEU A 132 30.43 51.51 -14.74
C LEU A 132 30.93 50.07 -14.96
N TRP A 133 32.22 49.91 -15.28
CA TRP A 133 32.84 48.59 -15.50
C TRP A 133 32.80 47.68 -14.28
N VAL A 134 32.97 48.25 -13.08
CA VAL A 134 32.93 47.49 -11.82
C VAL A 134 31.51 46.97 -11.56
N ILE A 135 30.50 47.81 -11.80
CA ILE A 135 29.09 47.40 -11.66
C ILE A 135 28.75 46.27 -12.63
N ILE A 136 29.10 46.42 -13.92
CA ILE A 136 28.84 45.39 -14.93
C ILE A 136 29.52 44.07 -14.54
N LEU A 137 30.78 44.12 -14.10
CA LEU A 137 31.51 42.94 -13.66
C LEU A 137 30.82 42.25 -12.48
N GLN A 138 30.45 43.00 -11.44
CA GLN A 138 29.81 42.45 -10.24
C GLN A 138 28.43 41.83 -10.55
N LEU A 139 27.60 42.51 -11.37
CA LEU A 139 26.31 41.96 -11.78
C LEU A 139 26.45 40.76 -12.72
N SER A 140 27.45 40.76 -13.61
CA SER A 140 27.74 39.60 -14.46
C SER A 140 28.14 38.37 -13.64
N LEU A 141 28.94 38.56 -12.59
CA LEU A 141 29.36 37.50 -11.67
C LEU A 141 28.17 36.95 -10.88
N ALA A 142 27.31 37.84 -10.34
CA ALA A 142 26.10 37.44 -9.63
C ALA A 142 25.14 36.65 -10.54
N PHE A 143 24.97 37.08 -11.79
CA PHE A 143 24.14 36.38 -12.77
C PHE A 143 24.73 35.02 -13.17
N ALA A 144 26.05 34.92 -13.33
CA ALA A 144 26.75 33.67 -13.62
C ALA A 144 26.60 32.68 -12.45
N MET A 145 26.80 33.13 -11.21
CA MET A 145 26.61 32.33 -10.00
C MET A 145 25.18 31.80 -9.89
N GLY A 146 24.17 32.64 -10.12
CA GLY A 146 22.77 32.20 -10.08
C GLY A 146 22.43 31.19 -11.18
N SER A 147 23.01 31.35 -12.37
CA SER A 147 22.85 30.39 -13.47
C SER A 147 23.50 29.03 -13.17
N PHE A 148 24.68 29.04 -12.54
CA PHE A 148 25.37 27.82 -12.10
C PHE A 148 24.58 27.10 -11.00
N PHE A 149 24.07 27.85 -10.01
CA PHE A 149 23.21 27.31 -8.97
C PHE A 149 21.97 26.63 -9.54
N ARG A 150 21.33 27.22 -10.56
CA ARG A 150 20.20 26.60 -11.27
C ARG A 150 20.58 25.26 -11.89
N LEU A 151 21.74 25.18 -12.54
CA LEU A 151 22.22 23.94 -13.15
C LEU A 151 22.41 22.83 -12.09
N LEU A 152 23.00 23.17 -10.95
CA LEU A 152 23.13 22.26 -9.82
C LEU A 152 21.78 21.80 -9.28
N ALA A 153 20.84 22.71 -9.09
CA ALA A 153 19.49 22.40 -8.61
C ALA A 153 18.74 21.44 -9.55
N ILE A 154 18.86 21.66 -10.87
CA ILE A 154 18.28 20.77 -11.89
C ILE A 154 18.92 19.38 -11.84
N ASN A 155 20.26 19.31 -11.79
CA ASN A 155 20.98 18.03 -11.73
C ASN A 155 20.65 17.24 -10.46
N TYR A 156 20.55 17.93 -9.32
CA TYR A 156 20.15 17.31 -8.06
C TYR A 156 18.74 16.72 -8.15
N ARG A 157 17.78 17.51 -8.65
CA ARG A 157 16.40 17.06 -8.83
C ARG A 157 16.29 15.87 -9.79
N GLN A 158 17.03 15.88 -10.89
CA GLN A 158 17.07 14.75 -11.82
C GLN A 158 17.66 13.49 -11.16
N SER A 159 18.72 13.64 -10.38
CA SER A 159 19.36 12.52 -9.67
C SER A 159 18.44 11.87 -8.65
N GLU A 160 17.63 12.66 -7.94
CA GLU A 160 16.66 12.16 -6.97
C GLU A 160 15.51 11.39 -7.64
N ILE A 161 15.01 11.90 -8.77
CA ILE A 161 14.01 11.20 -9.59
C ILE A 161 14.56 9.86 -10.10
N ILE A 162 15.79 9.85 -10.63
CA ILE A 162 16.45 8.62 -11.12
C ILE A 162 16.60 7.61 -9.99
N ARG A 163 16.97 8.05 -8.78
CA ARG A 163 17.15 7.17 -7.62
C ARG A 163 15.82 6.52 -7.21
N ASN A 164 14.74 7.29 -7.19
CA ASN A 164 13.40 6.77 -6.89
C ASN A 164 12.93 5.77 -7.96
N GLN A 165 13.16 6.08 -9.25
CA GLN A 165 12.84 5.16 -10.36
C GLN A 165 13.64 3.85 -10.27
N LYS A 166 14.92 3.92 -9.90
CA LYS A 166 15.77 2.74 -9.73
C LYS A 166 15.24 1.82 -8.61
N HIS A 167 14.87 2.38 -7.46
CA HIS A 167 14.30 1.57 -6.37
C HIS A 167 13.01 0.86 -6.76
N VAL A 168 12.13 1.55 -7.48
CA VAL A 168 10.90 0.94 -7.99
C VAL A 168 11.22 -0.19 -8.96
N LEU A 169 12.19 0.00 -9.86
CA LEU A 169 12.63 -1.04 -10.80
C LEU A 169 13.22 -2.27 -10.09
N GLU A 170 14.05 -2.08 -9.07
CA GLU A 170 14.61 -3.18 -8.27
C GLU A 170 13.50 -4.02 -7.60
N GLN A 171 12.45 -3.36 -7.12
CA GLN A 171 11.28 -4.05 -6.56
C GLN A 171 10.54 -4.87 -7.63
N TYR A 172 10.33 -4.31 -8.82
CA TYR A 172 9.69 -5.03 -9.93
C TYR A 172 10.50 -6.26 -10.37
N VAL A 173 11.83 -6.14 -10.48
CA VAL A 173 12.71 -7.26 -10.86
C VAL A 173 12.59 -8.39 -9.84
N SER A 174 12.63 -8.09 -8.54
CA SER A 174 12.48 -9.09 -7.48
C SER A 174 11.10 -9.77 -7.49
N GLN A 175 10.03 -9.03 -7.82
CA GLN A 175 8.70 -9.61 -7.96
C GLN A 175 8.61 -10.57 -9.15
N VAL A 176 9.16 -10.18 -10.30
CA VAL A 176 9.19 -11.03 -11.50
C VAL A 176 9.98 -12.31 -11.23
N GLU A 177 11.17 -12.20 -10.65
CA GLU A 177 12.00 -13.36 -10.28
C GLU A 177 11.23 -14.35 -9.38
N ARG A 178 10.50 -13.84 -8.38
CA ARG A 178 9.69 -14.68 -7.50
C ARG A 178 8.54 -15.38 -8.22
N ILE A 179 7.89 -14.72 -9.17
CA ILE A 179 6.82 -15.31 -9.97
C ILE A 179 7.38 -16.40 -10.88
N THR A 180 8.48 -16.10 -11.59
CA THR A 180 9.15 -17.07 -12.47
C THR A 180 9.60 -18.31 -11.71
N LEU A 181 10.17 -18.15 -10.52
CA LEU A 181 10.56 -19.30 -9.67
C LEU A 181 9.36 -20.15 -9.24
N LEU A 182 8.19 -19.54 -8.99
CA LEU A 182 6.98 -20.27 -8.64
C LEU A 182 6.43 -21.05 -9.84
N GLU A 183 6.39 -20.43 -11.02
CA GLU A 183 5.94 -21.06 -12.26
C GLU A 183 6.87 -22.22 -12.68
N GLU A 184 8.18 -22.02 -12.59
CA GLU A 184 9.16 -23.06 -12.90
C GLU A 184 9.04 -24.24 -11.93
N ARG A 185 8.81 -23.96 -10.63
CA ARG A 185 8.59 -25.01 -9.63
C ARG A 185 7.30 -25.80 -9.86
N ASP A 186 6.22 -25.13 -10.27
CA ASP A 186 4.94 -25.77 -10.59
C ASP A 186 5.05 -26.65 -11.84
N ARG A 187 5.68 -26.12 -12.89
CA ARG A 187 5.99 -26.88 -14.10
C ARG A 187 6.84 -28.11 -13.81
N LEU A 188 7.91 -27.97 -13.03
CA LEU A 188 8.77 -29.09 -12.64
C LEU A 188 8.00 -30.16 -11.86
N SER A 189 7.10 -29.76 -10.96
CA SER A 189 6.22 -30.69 -10.23
C SER A 189 5.35 -31.51 -11.20
N LYS A 190 4.75 -30.84 -12.19
CA LYS A 190 3.91 -31.47 -13.21
C LYS A 190 4.71 -32.41 -14.13
N ASP A 191 5.85 -31.95 -14.65
CA ASP A 191 6.72 -32.77 -15.51
C ASP A 191 7.26 -34.02 -14.77
N LEU A 192 7.58 -33.88 -13.47
CA LEU A 192 7.97 -35.02 -12.62
C LEU A 192 6.81 -36.00 -12.42
N HIS A 193 5.60 -35.50 -12.15
CA HIS A 193 4.40 -36.35 -12.00
C HIS A 193 4.10 -37.14 -13.28
N ASP A 194 4.08 -36.47 -14.42
CA ASP A 194 3.71 -37.06 -15.70
C ASP A 194 4.82 -37.99 -16.22
N THR A 195 6.08 -37.58 -16.17
CA THR A 195 7.17 -38.35 -16.81
C THR A 195 7.70 -39.46 -15.91
N MET A 196 7.96 -39.16 -14.63
CA MET A 196 8.49 -40.17 -13.70
C MET A 196 7.39 -41.11 -13.21
N GLY A 197 6.19 -40.59 -12.93
CA GLY A 197 5.04 -41.42 -12.53
C GLY A 197 4.70 -42.49 -13.58
N HIS A 198 4.60 -42.11 -14.86
CA HIS A 198 4.29 -43.06 -15.93
C HIS A 198 5.43 -44.06 -16.20
N SER A 199 6.69 -43.64 -16.14
CA SER A 199 7.83 -44.53 -16.40
C SER A 199 7.99 -45.58 -15.31
N TYR A 200 7.93 -45.21 -14.02
CA TYR A 200 7.97 -46.20 -12.94
C TYR A 200 6.77 -47.14 -12.96
N THR A 201 5.56 -46.62 -13.25
CA THR A 201 4.36 -47.47 -13.39
C THR A 201 4.53 -48.50 -14.50
N SER A 202 5.11 -48.11 -15.64
CA SER A 202 5.39 -49.00 -16.76
C SER A 202 6.45 -50.06 -16.42
N ILE A 203 7.50 -49.68 -15.67
CA ILE A 203 8.52 -50.60 -15.17
C ILE A 203 7.89 -51.63 -14.22
N ILE A 204 7.07 -51.18 -13.26
CA ILE A 204 6.40 -52.07 -12.31
C ILE A 204 5.49 -53.07 -13.04
N MET A 205 4.66 -52.60 -13.99
CA MET A 205 3.78 -53.49 -14.77
C MET A 205 4.57 -54.49 -15.63
N GLY A 206 5.64 -54.04 -16.29
CA GLY A 206 6.50 -54.91 -17.10
C GLY A 206 7.16 -55.99 -16.25
N MET A 207 7.63 -55.62 -15.06
CA MET A 207 8.20 -56.56 -14.10
C MET A 207 7.18 -57.54 -13.52
N GLU A 208 5.96 -57.08 -13.21
CA GLU A 208 4.87 -57.95 -12.76
C GLU A 208 4.46 -58.96 -13.85
N THR A 209 4.54 -58.56 -15.12
CA THR A 209 4.27 -59.46 -16.26
C THR A 209 5.37 -60.53 -16.40
N LEU A 210 6.63 -60.15 -16.21
CA LEU A 210 7.81 -61.04 -16.22
C LEU A 210 7.74 -62.13 -15.13
N ARG A 211 7.00 -61.88 -14.05
CA ARG A 211 6.78 -62.87 -12.98
C ARG A 211 6.20 -64.18 -13.50
N MET A 212 5.33 -64.13 -14.52
CA MET A 212 4.69 -65.33 -15.09
C MET A 212 5.63 -66.19 -15.95
N GLU A 213 6.78 -65.65 -16.37
CA GLU A 213 7.73 -66.35 -17.23
C GLU A 213 8.93 -66.94 -16.46
N LEU A 214 9.12 -66.53 -15.21
CA LEU A 214 10.23 -66.98 -14.36
C LEU A 214 10.00 -68.40 -13.84
N LYS A 215 10.94 -69.30 -14.14
CA LYS A 215 10.89 -70.71 -13.72
C LYS A 215 11.76 -71.05 -12.51
N SER A 216 12.64 -70.13 -12.07
CA SER A 216 13.56 -70.36 -10.94
C SER A 216 13.19 -69.54 -9.71
N LYS A 217 13.31 -70.15 -8.52
CA LYS A 217 13.06 -69.49 -7.23
C LYS A 217 14.00 -68.32 -6.95
N GLU A 218 15.24 -68.39 -7.42
CA GLU A 218 16.21 -67.29 -7.29
C GLU A 218 15.81 -66.09 -8.16
N GLY A 219 15.30 -66.33 -9.37
CA GLY A 219 14.83 -65.27 -10.25
C GLY A 219 13.57 -64.57 -9.74
N GLU A 220 12.65 -65.29 -9.08
CA GLU A 220 11.51 -64.68 -8.38
C GLU A 220 11.96 -63.77 -7.22
N GLN A 221 12.91 -64.22 -6.39
CA GLN A 221 13.43 -63.40 -5.28
C GLN A 221 14.14 -62.13 -5.75
N GLN A 222 14.86 -62.22 -6.88
CA GLN A 222 15.58 -61.09 -7.46
C GLN A 222 14.61 -60.09 -8.12
N LEU A 223 13.54 -60.59 -8.75
CA LEU A 223 12.45 -59.76 -9.26
C LEU A 223 11.69 -59.04 -8.14
N ASP A 224 11.41 -59.73 -7.02
CA ASP A 224 10.75 -59.13 -5.85
C ASP A 224 11.60 -58.00 -5.24
N SER A 225 12.91 -58.17 -5.15
CA SER A 225 13.82 -57.12 -4.67
C SER A 225 13.80 -55.88 -5.59
N LEU A 226 13.78 -56.08 -6.90
CA LEU A 226 13.70 -54.97 -7.87
C LEU A 226 12.34 -54.29 -7.84
N LEU A 227 11.23 -55.05 -7.69
CA LEU A 227 9.88 -54.49 -7.56
C LEU A 227 9.77 -53.64 -6.29
N GLN A 228 10.36 -54.11 -5.19
CA GLN A 228 10.43 -53.37 -3.94
C GLN A 228 11.20 -52.04 -4.11
N LEU A 229 12.34 -52.07 -4.80
CA LEU A 229 13.15 -50.88 -5.10
C LEU A 229 12.39 -49.86 -5.97
N ALA A 230 11.71 -50.32 -7.03
CA ALA A 230 10.94 -49.46 -7.91
C ALA A 230 9.73 -48.83 -7.20
N ARG A 231 9.03 -49.60 -6.34
CA ARG A 231 7.92 -49.10 -5.51
C ARG A 231 8.41 -48.08 -4.49
N ASN A 232 9.50 -48.35 -3.78
CA ASN A 232 10.08 -47.41 -2.82
C ASN A 232 10.52 -46.10 -3.50
N SER A 233 11.13 -46.18 -4.68
CA SER A 233 11.56 -44.99 -5.43
C SER A 233 10.36 -44.14 -5.89
N MET A 234 9.27 -44.77 -6.33
CA MET A 234 8.00 -44.10 -6.63
C MET A 234 7.39 -43.43 -5.40
N GLU A 235 7.44 -44.10 -4.25
CA GLU A 235 6.93 -43.59 -2.99
C GLU A 235 7.71 -42.33 -2.56
N GLU A 236 9.04 -42.35 -2.66
CA GLU A 236 9.90 -41.19 -2.37
C GLU A 236 9.59 -40.02 -3.31
N VAL A 237 9.49 -40.26 -4.62
CA VAL A 237 9.13 -39.22 -5.60
C VAL A 237 7.72 -38.68 -5.32
N ARG A 238 6.75 -39.54 -4.97
CA ARG A 238 5.41 -39.12 -4.54
C ARG A 238 5.42 -38.33 -3.25
N LEU A 239 6.27 -38.67 -2.28
CA LEU A 239 6.41 -37.91 -1.03
C LEU A 239 7.02 -36.52 -1.27
N TYR A 240 8.03 -36.42 -2.13
CA TYR A 240 8.58 -35.12 -2.55
C TYR A 240 7.57 -34.29 -3.35
N LEU A 241 6.82 -34.92 -4.26
CA LEU A 241 5.73 -34.28 -5.00
C LEU A 241 4.57 -33.90 -4.07
N HIS A 242 4.20 -34.73 -3.10
CA HIS A 242 3.13 -34.42 -2.14
C HIS A 242 3.53 -33.23 -1.23
N GLN A 243 4.81 -33.09 -0.89
CA GLN A 243 5.31 -31.89 -0.21
C GLN A 243 5.21 -30.62 -1.08
N LEU A 244 5.20 -30.77 -2.41
CA LEU A 244 4.99 -29.72 -3.41
C LEU A 244 3.49 -29.49 -3.73
N ASP A 245 2.65 -30.52 -3.61
CA ASP A 245 1.28 -30.62 -4.16
C ASP A 245 0.14 -30.59 -3.11
N LEU A 246 0.46 -30.45 -1.81
CA LEU A 246 -0.54 -30.16 -0.76
C LEU A 246 -1.26 -28.79 -0.95
N SER A 247 -1.06 -28.14 -2.09
CA SER A 247 -1.84 -27.04 -2.65
C SER A 247 -3.25 -27.42 -3.14
N GLN A 248 -3.73 -28.67 -2.97
CA GLN A 248 -5.11 -29.04 -3.33
C GLN A 248 -6.15 -28.43 -2.35
N GLU A 249 -6.97 -27.52 -2.90
CA GLU A 249 -7.84 -26.59 -2.19
C GLU A 249 -9.22 -27.13 -1.76
N SER A 250 -9.56 -28.40 -2.00
CA SER A 250 -10.97 -28.84 -1.90
C SER A 250 -11.35 -29.68 -0.67
N LEU A 251 -10.40 -30.27 0.06
CA LEU A 251 -10.72 -31.17 1.19
C LEU A 251 -10.70 -30.42 2.55
N PRO A 252 -11.67 -30.69 3.45
CA PRO A 252 -11.61 -30.22 4.83
C PRO A 252 -10.34 -30.70 5.56
N LEU A 253 -9.89 -29.93 6.56
CA LEU A 253 -8.65 -30.22 7.29
C LEU A 253 -8.76 -31.54 8.07
N ALA A 254 -9.91 -31.79 8.69
CA ALA A 254 -10.22 -33.04 9.36
C ALA A 254 -9.97 -34.24 8.45
N THR A 255 -10.57 -34.20 7.25
CA THR A 255 -10.46 -35.27 6.26
C THR A 255 -9.02 -35.46 5.79
N THR A 256 -8.30 -34.36 5.57
CA THR A 256 -6.90 -34.40 5.13
C THR A 256 -6.01 -35.06 6.20
N LEU A 257 -6.18 -34.70 7.48
CA LEU A 257 -5.41 -35.30 8.57
C LEU A 257 -5.79 -36.76 8.80
N GLN A 258 -7.08 -37.13 8.69
CA GLN A 258 -7.52 -38.52 8.77
C GLN A 258 -6.90 -39.38 7.67
N GLN A 259 -6.90 -38.89 6.42
CA GLN A 259 -6.25 -39.58 5.30
C GLN A 259 -4.76 -39.79 5.56
N LEU A 260 -4.04 -38.75 5.99
CA LEU A 260 -2.63 -38.84 6.35
C LEU A 260 -2.37 -39.89 7.45
N THR A 261 -3.20 -39.95 8.49
CA THR A 261 -3.05 -40.95 9.55
C THR A 261 -3.38 -42.37 9.12
N GLU A 262 -4.38 -42.56 8.26
CA GLU A 262 -4.75 -43.88 7.74
C GLU A 262 -3.70 -44.41 6.76
N GLU A 263 -3.14 -43.54 5.93
CA GLU A 263 -2.00 -43.86 5.07
C GLU A 263 -0.78 -44.24 5.92
N PHE A 264 -0.44 -43.45 6.94
CA PHE A 264 0.65 -43.78 7.86
C PHE A 264 0.44 -45.13 8.57
N LYS A 265 -0.79 -45.43 9.01
CA LYS A 265 -1.15 -46.69 9.66
C LYS A 265 -1.05 -47.90 8.71
N LYS A 266 -1.34 -47.74 7.42
CA LYS A 266 -1.21 -48.82 6.42
C LYS A 266 0.25 -49.19 6.16
N HIS A 267 1.14 -48.20 6.19
CA HIS A 267 2.56 -48.38 5.86
C HIS A 267 3.44 -48.64 7.10
N THR A 268 2.88 -48.54 8.31
CA THR A 268 3.59 -48.81 9.57
C THR A 268 2.87 -49.90 10.39
N LYS A 269 3.58 -50.53 11.34
CA LYS A 269 2.96 -51.50 12.28
C LYS A 269 2.34 -50.84 13.51
N VAL A 270 2.20 -49.52 13.50
CA VAL A 270 1.77 -48.72 14.66
C VAL A 270 0.29 -48.38 14.53
N ASN A 271 -0.48 -48.59 15.60
CA ASN A 271 -1.88 -48.25 15.57
C ASN A 271 -2.06 -46.75 15.81
N VAL A 272 -2.63 -46.04 14.84
CA VAL A 272 -2.95 -44.61 14.97
C VAL A 272 -4.45 -44.45 15.15
N ARG A 273 -4.88 -43.71 16.17
CA ARG A 273 -6.28 -43.33 16.39
C ARG A 273 -6.45 -41.83 16.20
N THR A 274 -7.41 -41.42 15.39
CA THR A 274 -7.78 -40.02 15.20
C THR A 274 -9.04 -39.66 15.98
N ARG A 275 -9.06 -38.47 16.57
CA ARG A 275 -10.24 -37.87 17.21
C ARG A 275 -10.39 -36.43 16.73
N ILE A 276 -11.61 -36.06 16.37
CA ILE A 276 -11.96 -34.68 16.01
C ILE A 276 -12.95 -34.18 17.06
N ILE A 277 -12.66 -33.02 17.63
CA ILE A 277 -13.41 -32.44 18.75
C ILE A 277 -13.78 -31.00 18.39
N GLY A 278 -15.07 -30.68 18.47
CA GLY A 278 -15.61 -29.38 18.07
C GLY A 278 -16.16 -29.37 16.64
N GLU A 279 -16.84 -28.28 16.27
CA GLU A 279 -17.36 -28.08 14.92
C GLU A 279 -16.24 -27.60 13.99
N GLU A 280 -16.02 -28.33 12.90
CA GLU A 280 -15.02 -27.96 11.90
C GLU A 280 -15.39 -26.63 11.23
N TYR A 281 -14.45 -25.69 11.25
CA TYR A 281 -14.55 -24.42 10.54
C TYR A 281 -13.45 -24.32 9.48
N MET A 282 -13.63 -23.45 8.49
CA MET A 282 -12.65 -23.28 7.41
C MET A 282 -11.33 -22.70 7.94
N VAL A 283 -10.24 -23.40 7.65
CA VAL A 283 -8.88 -23.07 8.14
C VAL A 283 -8.04 -22.56 6.98
N SER A 284 -7.26 -21.49 7.21
CA SER A 284 -6.38 -20.89 6.20
C SER A 284 -5.50 -21.94 5.50
N LYS A 285 -5.24 -21.79 4.20
CA LYS A 285 -4.33 -22.68 3.44
C LYS A 285 -2.98 -22.83 4.14
N GLN A 286 -2.45 -21.72 4.66
CA GLN A 286 -1.20 -21.72 5.43
C GLN A 286 -1.31 -22.50 6.75
N SER A 287 -2.38 -22.33 7.51
CA SER A 287 -2.62 -23.09 8.75
C SER A 287 -2.84 -24.57 8.48
N LYS A 288 -3.59 -24.92 7.42
CA LYS A 288 -3.80 -26.30 6.97
C LYS A 288 -2.47 -26.98 6.64
N MET A 289 -1.62 -26.32 5.85
CA MET A 289 -0.27 -26.78 5.52
C MET A 289 0.62 -26.96 6.75
N THR A 290 0.60 -25.98 7.66
CA THR A 290 1.40 -26.02 8.88
C THR A 290 0.99 -27.21 9.75
N LEU A 291 -0.30 -27.46 9.96
CA LEU A 291 -0.80 -28.57 10.76
C LEU A 291 -0.51 -29.94 10.12
N CYS A 292 -0.69 -30.08 8.80
CA CYS A 292 -0.39 -31.33 8.11
C CYS A 292 1.10 -31.70 8.22
N ARG A 293 1.99 -30.72 8.00
CA ARG A 293 3.44 -30.95 8.14
C ARG A 293 3.86 -31.19 9.59
N SER A 294 3.22 -30.52 10.56
CA SER A 294 3.47 -30.79 11.98
C SER A 294 3.02 -32.21 12.37
N LEU A 295 1.88 -32.67 11.87
CA LEU A 295 1.41 -34.04 12.08
C LEU A 295 2.41 -35.07 11.53
N GLN A 296 2.83 -34.92 10.27
CA GLN A 296 3.79 -35.84 9.63
C GLN A 296 5.09 -35.94 10.42
N GLU A 297 5.65 -34.79 10.82
CA GLU A 297 6.87 -34.72 11.61
C GLU A 297 6.69 -35.39 12.99
N SER A 298 5.56 -35.14 13.68
CA SER A 298 5.25 -35.79 14.95
C SER A 298 5.08 -37.32 14.83
N LEU A 299 4.39 -37.80 13.79
CA LEU A 299 4.22 -39.24 13.54
C LEU A 299 5.56 -39.92 13.26
N THR A 300 6.41 -39.29 12.45
CA THR A 300 7.75 -39.79 12.12
C THR A 300 8.61 -39.91 13.37
N ASN A 301 8.60 -38.87 14.22
CA ASN A 301 9.33 -38.85 15.48
C ASN A 301 8.84 -39.92 16.47
N ALA A 302 7.52 -40.13 16.58
CA ALA A 302 6.93 -41.14 17.46
C ALA A 302 7.35 -42.58 17.08
N VAL A 303 7.54 -42.86 15.79
CA VAL A 303 7.99 -44.18 15.31
C VAL A 303 9.51 -44.34 15.44
N HIS A 304 10.29 -43.35 14.99
CA HIS A 304 11.75 -43.47 14.96
C HIS A 304 12.43 -43.36 16.32
N HIS A 305 11.89 -42.55 17.23
CA HIS A 305 12.50 -42.28 18.53
C HIS A 305 11.71 -42.88 19.70
N GLY A 306 10.39 -42.98 19.58
CA GLY A 306 9.51 -43.39 20.68
C GLY A 306 9.35 -44.92 20.88
N HIS A 307 9.59 -45.75 19.86
CA HIS A 307 9.20 -47.17 19.84
C HIS A 307 7.70 -47.39 20.16
N SER A 308 6.87 -46.44 19.74
CA SER A 308 5.46 -46.36 20.12
C SER A 308 4.65 -47.49 19.48
N THR A 309 3.76 -48.11 20.26
CA THR A 309 2.82 -49.13 19.76
C THR A 309 1.46 -48.53 19.41
N GLU A 310 1.14 -47.38 20.01
CA GLU A 310 -0.09 -46.63 19.77
C GLU A 310 0.16 -45.12 19.75
N ILE A 311 -0.43 -44.43 18.77
CA ILE A 311 -0.40 -42.97 18.65
C ILE A 311 -1.83 -42.44 18.61
N ILE A 312 -2.12 -41.44 19.41
CA ILE A 312 -3.42 -40.75 19.46
C ILE A 312 -3.24 -39.35 18.87
N VAL A 313 -3.96 -39.08 17.79
CA VAL A 313 -4.00 -37.78 17.13
C VAL A 313 -5.35 -37.13 17.41
N SER A 314 -5.36 -36.02 18.14
CA SER A 314 -6.58 -35.28 18.47
C SER A 314 -6.56 -33.88 17.84
N LEU A 315 -7.58 -33.57 17.04
CA LEU A 315 -7.77 -32.25 16.44
C LEU A 315 -8.93 -31.55 17.15
N HIS A 316 -8.64 -30.40 17.74
CA HIS A 316 -9.60 -29.58 18.48
C HIS A 316 -9.89 -28.28 17.71
N PHE A 317 -11.14 -28.11 17.30
CA PHE A 317 -11.67 -26.86 16.78
C PHE A 317 -12.25 -26.04 17.94
N GLU A 318 -11.48 -25.06 18.42
CA GLU A 318 -11.91 -24.15 19.48
C GLU A 318 -12.33 -22.79 18.87
N PRO A 319 -13.16 -21.98 19.56
CA PRO A 319 -13.70 -20.75 18.97
C PRO A 319 -12.64 -19.74 18.51
N GLN A 320 -11.46 -19.73 19.14
CA GLN A 320 -10.38 -18.76 18.91
C GLN A 320 -9.08 -19.39 18.39
N GLN A 321 -8.99 -20.72 18.33
CA GLN A 321 -7.77 -21.43 17.96
C GLN A 321 -8.07 -22.85 17.51
N ILE A 322 -7.16 -23.40 16.72
CA ILE A 322 -7.13 -24.83 16.40
C ILE A 322 -5.93 -25.45 17.10
N ARG A 323 -6.16 -26.59 17.76
CA ARG A 323 -5.12 -27.35 18.44
C ARG A 323 -5.03 -28.75 17.86
N LEU A 324 -3.83 -29.13 17.44
CA LEU A 324 -3.49 -30.49 17.04
C LEU A 324 -2.59 -31.10 18.10
N ASP A 325 -3.08 -32.15 18.75
CA ASP A 325 -2.38 -32.91 19.77
C ASP A 325 -1.98 -34.27 19.20
N VAL A 326 -0.70 -34.61 19.27
CA VAL A 326 -0.16 -35.92 18.90
C VAL A 326 0.49 -36.52 20.13
N GLN A 327 -0.10 -37.60 20.63
CA GLN A 327 0.37 -38.32 21.81
C GLN A 327 0.84 -39.71 21.42
N ASP A 328 2.05 -40.08 21.81
CA ASP A 328 2.56 -41.44 21.71
C ASP A 328 2.69 -42.10 23.08
N ASN A 329 2.69 -43.43 23.10
CA ASN A 329 2.90 -44.25 24.29
C ASN A 329 4.35 -44.79 24.39
N GLY A 330 5.31 -44.12 23.76
CA GLY A 330 6.69 -44.53 23.70
C GLY A 330 7.48 -44.36 25.00
N CYS A 331 8.80 -44.54 24.91
CA CYS A 331 9.69 -44.52 26.08
C CYS A 331 9.74 -43.15 26.80
N GLY A 332 9.44 -42.05 26.12
CA GLY A 332 9.57 -40.68 26.64
C GLY A 332 11.01 -40.28 27.02
N VAL A 333 11.25 -39.01 27.34
CA VAL A 333 12.57 -38.51 27.79
C VAL A 333 12.45 -37.62 29.03
N GLU A 334 13.41 -37.71 29.95
CA GLU A 334 13.48 -36.88 31.18
C GLU A 334 14.00 -35.45 30.91
N GLU A 335 14.99 -35.32 30.02
CA GLU A 335 15.50 -34.04 29.54
C GLU A 335 15.27 -33.94 28.03
N TRP A 336 14.45 -32.98 27.62
CA TRP A 336 14.13 -32.76 26.22
C TRP A 336 15.19 -31.88 25.54
N LYS A 337 15.73 -32.33 24.41
CA LYS A 337 16.59 -31.51 23.53
C LYS A 337 15.94 -31.35 22.16
N ASP A 338 15.80 -30.11 21.72
CA ASP A 338 15.22 -29.80 20.41
C ASP A 338 16.16 -30.30 19.29
N GLY A 339 15.69 -31.28 18.51
CA GLY A 339 16.33 -31.70 17.26
C GLY A 339 15.94 -30.81 16.07
N PHE A 340 16.60 -30.99 14.92
CA PHE A 340 16.36 -30.21 13.70
C PHE A 340 14.89 -30.19 13.25
N GLY A 341 14.18 -31.33 13.33
CA GLY A 341 12.77 -31.44 12.94
C GLY A 341 11.82 -30.62 13.83
N LEU A 342 12.07 -30.62 15.15
CA LEU A 342 11.24 -29.87 16.09
C LEU A 342 11.52 -28.35 16.04
N THR A 343 12.77 -27.95 15.83
CA THR A 343 13.12 -26.53 15.63
C THR A 343 12.41 -25.97 14.39
N ALA A 344 12.44 -26.72 13.27
CA ALA A 344 11.71 -26.35 12.06
C ALA A 344 10.18 -26.32 12.27
N MET A 345 9.64 -27.23 13.08
CA MET A 345 8.23 -27.23 13.46
C MET A 345 7.86 -25.99 14.28
N LYS A 346 8.64 -25.66 15.32
CA LYS A 346 8.44 -24.47 16.16
C LYS A 346 8.51 -23.18 15.34
N GLU A 347 9.47 -23.08 14.43
CA GLU A 347 9.61 -21.92 13.54
C GLU A 347 8.40 -21.76 12.61
N ARG A 348 7.98 -22.84 11.94
CA ARG A 348 6.82 -22.85 11.03
C ARG A 348 5.51 -22.49 11.73
N VAL A 349 5.29 -23.04 12.91
CA VAL A 349 4.12 -22.74 13.74
C VAL A 349 4.15 -21.29 14.23
N SER A 350 5.33 -20.77 14.61
CA SER A 350 5.51 -19.37 15.02
C SER A 350 5.27 -18.39 13.87
N GLN A 351 5.67 -18.72 12.64
CA GLN A 351 5.36 -17.94 11.43
C GLN A 351 3.85 -17.84 11.18
N SER A 352 3.09 -18.85 11.61
CA SER A 352 1.62 -18.85 11.57
C SER A 352 1.00 -18.23 12.83
N GLN A 353 1.79 -17.49 13.62
CA GLN A 353 1.41 -16.88 14.90
C GLN A 353 0.91 -17.87 15.96
N GLY A 354 1.27 -19.14 15.82
CA GLY A 354 0.96 -20.19 16.76
C GLY A 354 2.09 -20.48 17.74
N ARG A 355 1.91 -21.54 18.52
CA ARG A 355 2.92 -22.08 19.44
C ARG A 355 2.91 -23.60 19.44
N VAL A 356 4.07 -24.19 19.70
CA VAL A 356 4.22 -25.63 19.92
C VAL A 356 4.54 -25.85 21.39
N ILE A 357 3.85 -26.79 22.02
CA ILE A 357 4.08 -27.21 23.39
C ILE A 357 4.45 -28.69 23.35
N VAL A 358 5.52 -29.07 24.05
CA VAL A 358 5.97 -30.46 24.12
C VAL A 358 6.02 -30.87 25.58
N TYR A 359 5.37 -31.98 25.89
CA TYR A 359 5.43 -32.64 27.18
C TYR A 359 5.92 -34.07 26.97
N SER A 360 7.02 -34.44 27.59
CA SER A 360 7.52 -35.82 27.57
C SER A 360 7.85 -36.23 28.98
N LYS A 361 7.52 -37.47 29.32
CA LYS A 361 7.90 -38.07 30.60
C LYS A 361 8.27 -39.52 30.37
N LYS A 362 9.40 -39.92 30.94
CA LYS A 362 9.96 -41.26 30.80
C LYS A 362 8.95 -42.32 31.28
N GLY A 363 8.61 -43.25 30.41
CA GLY A 363 7.63 -44.31 30.64
C GLY A 363 6.16 -43.90 30.41
N GLU A 364 5.86 -42.62 30.17
CA GLU A 364 4.49 -42.12 29.91
C GLU A 364 4.30 -41.62 28.46
N GLY A 365 5.37 -41.62 27.66
CA GLY A 365 5.37 -41.20 26.25
C GLY A 365 5.59 -39.70 26.05
N THR A 366 5.27 -39.23 24.85
CA THR A 366 5.38 -37.81 24.48
C THR A 366 4.06 -37.27 23.94
N LEU A 367 3.73 -36.04 24.32
CA LEU A 367 2.62 -35.25 23.80
C LEU A 367 3.19 -33.99 23.12
N ILE A 368 2.87 -33.81 21.85
CA ILE A 368 3.17 -32.60 21.08
C ILE A 368 1.86 -31.91 20.75
N SER A 369 1.71 -30.68 21.21
CA SER A 369 0.54 -29.83 20.99
C SER A 369 0.91 -28.63 20.10
N CYS A 370 0.41 -28.62 18.87
CA CYS A 370 0.50 -27.48 17.96
C CYS A 370 -0.77 -26.64 18.08
N VAL A 371 -0.64 -25.38 18.49
CA VAL A 371 -1.76 -24.45 18.64
C VAL A 371 -1.60 -23.32 17.64
N LEU A 372 -2.57 -23.17 16.74
CA LEU A 372 -2.65 -22.03 15.82
C LEU A 372 -3.87 -21.18 16.17
N PRO A 373 -3.75 -19.83 16.21
CA PRO A 373 -4.93 -18.98 16.37
C PRO A 373 -5.90 -19.20 15.20
N LYS A 374 -7.19 -19.02 15.45
CA LYS A 374 -8.23 -19.06 14.41
C LYS A 374 -8.02 -17.85 13.50
N GLN A 375 -7.21 -18.06 12.47
CA GLN A 375 -7.15 -17.19 11.33
C GLN A 375 -8.40 -17.48 10.53
N VAL A 376 -9.42 -16.63 10.68
CA VAL A 376 -10.63 -16.69 9.85
C VAL A 376 -10.18 -16.52 8.41
N GLN A 377 -10.04 -17.64 7.69
CA GLN A 377 -10.17 -17.60 6.25
C GLN A 377 -11.65 -17.33 6.02
N LEU A 378 -11.96 -16.17 5.44
CA LEU A 378 -13.29 -15.96 4.89
C LEU A 378 -13.56 -17.16 3.98
N ALA A 379 -14.72 -17.79 4.18
CA ALA A 379 -15.16 -18.82 3.25
C ALA A 379 -15.02 -18.28 1.83
N ASN A 380 -14.76 -19.16 0.85
CA ASN A 380 -14.84 -18.87 -0.58
C ASN A 380 -16.27 -18.43 -0.96
N GLU A 381 -16.75 -17.31 -0.44
CA GLU A 381 -17.81 -16.54 -1.06
C GLU A 381 -17.13 -15.82 -2.22
N GLN A 382 -17.13 -16.49 -3.37
CA GLN A 382 -16.85 -15.81 -4.62
C GLN A 382 -17.80 -14.61 -4.72
N ILE A 383 -17.24 -13.42 -4.73
CA ILE A 383 -18.01 -12.18 -4.82
C ILE A 383 -18.62 -12.15 -6.23
N ARG A 384 -19.94 -12.22 -6.32
CA ARG A 384 -20.68 -12.19 -7.58
C ARG A 384 -20.69 -10.77 -8.12
N LEU A 385 -19.87 -10.53 -9.12
CA LEU A 385 -19.64 -9.21 -9.70
C LEU A 385 -20.44 -9.02 -10.99
N CYS A 386 -21.09 -7.87 -11.14
CA CYS A 386 -21.63 -7.40 -12.42
C CYS A 386 -20.82 -6.20 -12.90
N ILE A 387 -20.32 -6.24 -14.14
CA ILE A 387 -19.54 -5.14 -14.73
C ILE A 387 -20.43 -4.36 -15.71
N VAL A 388 -20.52 -3.04 -15.53
CA VAL A 388 -21.36 -2.16 -16.35
C VAL A 388 -20.51 -1.02 -16.88
N ASP A 389 -20.30 -0.98 -18.19
CA ASP A 389 -19.51 0.04 -18.88
C ASP A 389 -19.96 0.05 -20.36
N ASP A 390 -20.16 1.22 -20.96
CA ASP A 390 -20.62 1.34 -22.35
C ASP A 390 -19.51 1.02 -23.36
N HIS A 391 -18.24 1.17 -22.95
CA HIS A 391 -17.08 0.84 -23.77
C HIS A 391 -16.78 -0.67 -23.69
N SER A 392 -17.13 -1.39 -24.75
CA SER A 392 -16.95 -2.84 -24.86
C SER A 392 -15.52 -3.31 -24.57
N PHE A 393 -14.51 -2.56 -25.02
CA PHE A 393 -13.09 -2.87 -24.75
C PHE A 393 -12.74 -2.84 -23.25
N ILE A 394 -13.22 -1.81 -22.53
CA ILE A 394 -12.97 -1.67 -21.09
C ILE A 394 -13.66 -2.80 -20.33
N ARG A 395 -14.93 -3.05 -20.65
CA ARG A 395 -15.74 -4.12 -20.07
C ARG A 395 -15.09 -5.50 -20.22
N GLU A 396 -14.61 -5.85 -21.42
CA GLU A 396 -13.92 -7.12 -21.67
C GLU A 396 -12.56 -7.22 -20.97
N SER A 397 -11.82 -6.11 -20.89
CA SER A 397 -10.54 -6.07 -20.18
C SER A 397 -10.71 -6.29 -18.68
N LEU A 398 -11.72 -5.64 -18.07
CA LEU A 398 -12.06 -5.82 -16.66
C LEU A 398 -12.56 -7.23 -16.40
N HIS A 399 -13.40 -7.77 -17.28
CA HIS A 399 -13.83 -9.16 -17.19
C HIS A 399 -12.64 -10.12 -17.20
N THR A 400 -11.71 -9.96 -18.14
CA THR A 400 -10.53 -10.83 -18.26
C THR A 400 -9.66 -10.79 -17.00
N ILE A 401 -9.40 -9.59 -16.47
CA ILE A 401 -8.53 -9.42 -15.31
C ILE A 401 -9.21 -9.91 -14.02
N LEU A 402 -10.47 -9.55 -13.82
CA LEU A 402 -11.19 -9.84 -12.57
C LEU A 402 -11.66 -11.30 -12.51
N SER A 403 -12.03 -11.93 -13.63
CA SER A 403 -12.35 -13.37 -13.69
C SER A 403 -11.12 -14.26 -13.47
N GLY A 404 -9.90 -13.71 -13.58
CA GLY A 404 -8.66 -14.41 -13.24
C GLY A 404 -8.37 -14.48 -11.73
N LEU A 405 -9.17 -13.83 -10.89
CA LEU A 405 -9.05 -13.85 -9.44
C LEU A 405 -10.03 -14.87 -8.84
N GLU A 406 -9.51 -15.84 -8.08
CA GLU A 406 -10.28 -16.99 -7.58
C GLU A 406 -11.51 -16.63 -6.70
N ASP A 407 -11.49 -15.44 -6.09
CA ASP A 407 -12.53 -14.96 -5.18
C ASP A 407 -13.51 -13.96 -5.80
N LEU A 408 -13.39 -13.65 -7.09
CA LEU A 408 -14.36 -12.84 -7.84
C LEU A 408 -14.99 -13.70 -8.94
N GLN A 409 -16.32 -13.70 -9.00
CA GLN A 409 -17.06 -14.34 -10.08
C GLN A 409 -17.83 -13.28 -10.88
N VAL A 410 -17.42 -13.01 -12.11
CA VAL A 410 -18.20 -12.11 -12.98
C VAL A 410 -19.44 -12.84 -13.49
N VAL A 411 -20.61 -12.49 -12.93
CA VAL A 411 -21.88 -13.14 -13.24
C VAL A 411 -22.63 -12.48 -14.39
N GLY A 412 -22.31 -11.21 -14.71
CA GLY A 412 -22.97 -10.46 -15.77
C GLY A 412 -22.16 -9.26 -16.26
N MET A 413 -22.40 -8.88 -17.51
CA MET A 413 -21.82 -7.71 -18.16
C MET A 413 -22.91 -6.93 -18.88
N ALA A 414 -22.97 -5.60 -18.68
CA ALA A 414 -23.96 -4.72 -19.30
C ALA A 414 -23.30 -3.49 -19.95
N GLY A 415 -23.95 -2.91 -20.96
CA GLY A 415 -23.48 -1.71 -21.65
C GLY A 415 -24.16 -0.39 -21.27
N ASP A 416 -25.22 -0.45 -20.47
CA ASP A 416 -25.93 0.72 -19.98
C ASP A 416 -26.67 0.41 -18.66
N GLY A 417 -27.24 1.45 -18.05
CA GLY A 417 -27.99 1.33 -16.80
C GLY A 417 -29.28 0.50 -16.90
N GLU A 418 -29.92 0.43 -18.08
CA GLU A 418 -31.15 -0.36 -18.26
C GLU A 418 -30.84 -1.86 -18.24
N GLN A 419 -29.82 -2.28 -19.00
CA GLN A 419 -29.31 -3.64 -18.99
C GLN A 419 -28.79 -4.02 -17.60
N ALA A 420 -28.14 -3.10 -16.89
CA ALA A 420 -27.69 -3.34 -15.53
C ALA A 420 -28.86 -3.64 -14.58
N LEU A 421 -29.99 -2.94 -14.68
CA LEU A 421 -31.19 -3.20 -13.89
C LEU A 421 -31.80 -4.57 -14.19
N GLU A 422 -31.83 -4.97 -15.46
CA GLU A 422 -32.31 -6.30 -15.87
C GLU A 422 -31.42 -7.41 -15.29
N LEU A 423 -30.10 -7.27 -15.43
CA LEU A 423 -29.13 -8.23 -14.90
C LEU A 423 -29.15 -8.30 -13.38
N CYS A 424 -29.31 -7.17 -12.67
CA CYS A 424 -29.44 -7.17 -11.21
C CYS A 424 -30.66 -7.98 -10.75
N GLY A 425 -31.80 -7.83 -11.45
CA GLY A 425 -33.01 -8.58 -11.13
C GLY A 425 -32.88 -10.09 -11.40
N ARG A 426 -32.20 -10.47 -12.48
CA ARG A 426 -32.04 -11.87 -12.89
C ARG A 426 -30.93 -12.59 -12.12
N LEU A 427 -29.77 -11.97 -11.97
CA LEU A 427 -28.54 -12.60 -11.50
C LEU A 427 -28.23 -12.33 -10.04
N LYS A 428 -28.83 -11.28 -9.45
CA LYS A 428 -28.59 -10.85 -8.06
C LYS A 428 -27.08 -10.83 -7.71
N PRO A 429 -26.30 -9.95 -8.36
CA PRO A 429 -24.88 -9.79 -8.03
C PRO A 429 -24.72 -9.21 -6.62
N ASP A 430 -23.62 -9.53 -5.96
CA ASP A 430 -23.26 -8.96 -4.66
C ASP A 430 -22.71 -7.54 -4.82
N VAL A 431 -21.92 -7.32 -5.88
CA VAL A 431 -21.32 -6.03 -6.22
C VAL A 431 -21.58 -5.70 -7.70
N VAL A 432 -21.93 -4.45 -7.97
CA VAL A 432 -22.00 -3.88 -9.32
C VAL A 432 -20.87 -2.87 -9.48
N LEU A 433 -19.95 -3.14 -10.38
CA LEU A 433 -18.95 -2.18 -10.83
C LEU A 433 -19.56 -1.36 -11.97
N MET A 434 -19.87 -0.09 -11.69
CA MET A 434 -20.74 0.75 -12.50
C MET A 434 -19.98 1.94 -13.07
N ASP A 435 -19.94 2.07 -14.40
CA ASP A 435 -19.52 3.30 -15.04
C ASP A 435 -20.55 4.42 -14.84
N LEU A 436 -20.07 5.66 -14.80
CA LEU A 436 -20.91 6.82 -14.65
C LEU A 436 -21.56 7.24 -15.97
N GLU A 437 -20.76 7.31 -17.04
CA GLU A 437 -21.14 7.95 -18.30
C GLU A 437 -21.52 6.88 -19.31
N MET A 438 -22.81 6.57 -19.39
CA MET A 438 -23.33 5.56 -20.32
C MET A 438 -24.55 6.11 -21.07
N PRO A 439 -24.78 5.69 -22.33
CA PRO A 439 -25.96 6.07 -23.08
C PRO A 439 -27.24 5.48 -22.48
N ASN A 440 -28.39 6.03 -22.85
CA ASN A 440 -29.74 5.65 -22.39
C ASN A 440 -30.01 5.94 -20.91
N MET A 441 -29.35 5.20 -20.02
CA MET A 441 -29.44 5.38 -18.57
C MET A 441 -28.04 5.44 -17.97
N ASP A 442 -27.72 6.59 -17.38
CA ASP A 442 -26.43 6.84 -16.73
C ASP A 442 -26.27 6.06 -15.41
N GLY A 443 -25.03 6.00 -14.93
CA GLY A 443 -24.70 5.28 -13.70
C GLY A 443 -25.34 5.87 -12.44
N ILE A 444 -25.67 7.17 -12.43
CA ILE A 444 -26.30 7.85 -11.28
C ILE A 444 -27.75 7.36 -11.11
N HIS A 445 -28.52 7.41 -12.20
CA HIS A 445 -29.90 6.95 -12.23
C HIS A 445 -29.98 5.44 -12.02
N ALA A 446 -29.10 4.67 -12.67
CA ALA A 446 -29.02 3.23 -12.48
C ALA A 446 -28.75 2.86 -11.02
N THR A 447 -27.78 3.50 -10.37
CA THR A 447 -27.45 3.28 -8.94
C THR A 447 -28.66 3.56 -8.06
N LYS A 448 -29.32 4.70 -8.25
CA LYS A 448 -30.51 5.07 -7.46
C LYS A 448 -31.62 4.03 -7.60
N MET A 449 -31.84 3.51 -8.79
CA MET A 449 -32.86 2.49 -9.05
C MET A 449 -32.48 1.12 -8.48
N ILE A 450 -31.21 0.70 -8.61
CA ILE A 450 -30.70 -0.54 -8.03
C ILE A 450 -30.84 -0.51 -6.52
N LYS A 451 -30.35 0.53 -5.84
CA LYS A 451 -30.43 0.66 -4.38
C LYS A 451 -31.87 0.74 -3.87
N LYS A 452 -32.79 1.33 -4.65
CA LYS A 452 -34.22 1.37 -4.31
C LYS A 452 -34.90 0.00 -4.40
N LYS A 453 -34.54 -0.82 -5.40
CA LYS A 453 -35.16 -2.15 -5.63
C LYS A 453 -34.47 -3.26 -4.86
N TRP A 454 -33.15 -3.18 -4.68
CA TRP A 454 -32.29 -4.17 -4.04
C TRP A 454 -31.24 -3.46 -3.16
N PRO A 455 -31.61 -3.08 -1.92
CA PRO A 455 -30.72 -2.34 -1.02
C PRO A 455 -29.40 -3.07 -0.69
N ASP A 456 -29.43 -4.41 -0.72
CA ASP A 456 -28.32 -5.28 -0.37
C ASP A 456 -27.24 -5.37 -1.47
N ILE A 457 -27.61 -5.07 -2.73
CA ILE A 457 -26.64 -5.03 -3.83
C ILE A 457 -25.73 -3.82 -3.61
N ARG A 458 -24.43 -4.06 -3.58
CA ARG A 458 -23.44 -3.01 -3.43
C ARG A 458 -23.10 -2.39 -4.78
N VAL A 459 -22.97 -1.07 -4.84
CA VAL A 459 -22.61 -0.37 -6.08
C VAL A 459 -21.31 0.38 -5.90
N LEU A 460 -20.29 -0.03 -6.66
CA LEU A 460 -18.97 0.61 -6.74
C LEU A 460 -18.88 1.36 -8.07
N ILE A 461 -18.65 2.67 -8.00
CA ILE A 461 -18.62 3.52 -9.18
C ILE A 461 -17.21 3.62 -9.72
N LEU A 462 -17.07 3.49 -11.04
CA LEU A 462 -15.82 3.61 -11.77
C LEU A 462 -15.91 4.83 -12.71
N SER A 463 -15.08 5.86 -12.53
CA SER A 463 -15.18 7.09 -13.35
C SER A 463 -13.82 7.63 -13.80
N THR A 464 -13.76 8.26 -14.97
CA THR A 464 -12.59 9.01 -15.43
C THR A 464 -12.42 10.38 -14.76
N PHE A 465 -13.46 10.90 -14.10
CA PHE A 465 -13.48 12.28 -13.58
C PHE A 465 -13.11 12.38 -12.10
N GLN A 466 -12.45 13.48 -11.74
CA GLN A 466 -12.13 13.85 -10.35
C GLN A 466 -13.07 14.93 -9.79
N SER A 467 -14.30 15.09 -10.34
CA SER A 467 -15.25 16.11 -9.87
C SER A 467 -15.87 15.69 -8.54
N THR A 468 -15.66 16.52 -7.52
CA THR A 468 -16.19 16.37 -6.16
C THR A 468 -17.70 16.49 -6.11
N GLU A 469 -18.30 17.32 -6.96
CA GLU A 469 -19.75 17.55 -6.99
C GLU A 469 -20.51 16.32 -7.49
N ARG A 470 -20.03 15.69 -8.57
CA ARG A 470 -20.62 14.45 -9.09
C ARG A 470 -20.45 13.29 -8.11
N ALA A 471 -19.29 13.18 -7.48
CA ALA A 471 -19.07 12.16 -6.46
C ALA A 471 -20.00 12.33 -5.24
N LYS A 472 -20.22 13.57 -4.78
CA LYS A 472 -21.21 13.88 -3.72
C LYS A 472 -22.62 13.43 -4.13
N GLU A 473 -23.04 13.72 -5.36
CA GLU A 473 -24.35 13.33 -5.88
C GLU A 473 -24.53 11.80 -5.94
N ILE A 474 -23.51 11.07 -6.37
CA ILE A 474 -23.52 9.61 -6.48
C ILE A 474 -23.62 8.93 -5.11
N ILE A 475 -22.82 9.39 -4.14
CA ILE A 475 -22.88 8.88 -2.76
C ILE A 475 -24.25 9.17 -2.14
N ARG A 476 -24.84 10.36 -2.38
CA ARG A 476 -26.21 10.67 -1.93
C ARG A 476 -27.27 9.76 -2.56
N ASN A 477 -27.03 9.29 -3.78
CA ASN A 477 -27.92 8.34 -4.46
C ASN A 477 -27.70 6.88 -4.03
N GLY A 478 -26.82 6.62 -3.06
CA GLY A 478 -26.67 5.34 -2.38
C GLY A 478 -25.53 4.44 -2.86
N ALA A 479 -24.58 4.98 -3.63
CA ALA A 479 -23.37 4.23 -3.98
C ALA A 479 -22.54 3.87 -2.73
N ASP A 480 -22.01 2.66 -2.70
CA ASP A 480 -21.22 2.11 -1.59
C ASP A 480 -19.71 2.43 -1.74
N GLY A 481 -19.26 2.88 -2.92
CA GLY A 481 -17.89 3.38 -3.13
C GLY A 481 -17.67 4.08 -4.48
N TYR A 482 -16.55 4.80 -4.59
CA TYR A 482 -16.15 5.58 -5.77
C TYR A 482 -14.66 5.44 -6.08
N VAL A 483 -14.36 5.04 -7.32
CA VAL A 483 -13.04 4.69 -7.83
C VAL A 483 -12.78 5.37 -9.17
N LEU A 484 -11.53 5.79 -9.40
CA LEU A 484 -11.13 6.34 -10.70
C LEU A 484 -10.75 5.21 -11.68
N LYS A 485 -11.19 5.30 -12.94
CA LYS A 485 -10.79 4.37 -14.03
C LYS A 485 -9.26 4.31 -14.27
N SER A 486 -8.48 5.24 -13.71
CA SER A 486 -7.03 5.31 -13.83
C SER A 486 -6.24 4.49 -12.78
N ILE A 487 -6.92 3.82 -11.84
CA ILE A 487 -6.24 3.00 -10.82
C ILE A 487 -5.89 1.61 -11.35
N ASP A 488 -4.92 0.96 -10.72
CA ASP A 488 -4.50 -0.38 -11.12
C ASP A 488 -5.61 -1.41 -10.89
N SER A 489 -5.69 -2.40 -11.77
CA SER A 489 -6.70 -3.48 -11.70
C SER A 489 -6.71 -4.25 -10.37
N ARG A 490 -5.56 -4.39 -9.69
CA ARG A 490 -5.49 -4.98 -8.34
C ARG A 490 -6.14 -4.08 -7.28
N GLU A 491 -6.00 -2.77 -7.41
CA GLU A 491 -6.65 -1.82 -6.51
C GLU A 491 -8.18 -1.79 -6.74
N ILE A 492 -8.65 -1.98 -7.98
CA ILE A 492 -10.08 -2.19 -8.26
C ILE A 492 -10.59 -3.44 -7.55
N ALA A 493 -9.87 -4.56 -7.62
CA ALA A 493 -10.23 -5.79 -6.93
C ALA A 493 -10.29 -5.63 -5.40
N GLU A 494 -9.31 -4.96 -4.79
CA GLU A 494 -9.33 -4.64 -3.36
C GLU A 494 -10.52 -3.74 -2.98
N SER A 495 -10.89 -2.80 -3.87
CA SER A 495 -12.05 -1.92 -3.66
C SER A 495 -13.36 -2.69 -3.70
N ILE A 496 -13.50 -3.66 -4.62
CA ILE A 496 -14.65 -4.57 -4.68
C ILE A 496 -14.75 -5.38 -3.38
N ARG A 497 -13.64 -5.96 -2.91
CA ARG A 497 -13.59 -6.72 -1.64
C ARG A 497 -13.98 -5.86 -0.44
N LEU A 498 -13.53 -4.60 -0.41
CA LEU A 498 -13.85 -3.66 0.67
C LEU A 498 -15.34 -3.32 0.70
N VAL A 499 -15.93 -3.02 -0.46
CA VAL A 499 -17.34 -2.66 -0.60
C VAL A 499 -18.25 -3.85 -0.31
N TYR A 500 -17.87 -5.05 -0.75
CA TYR A 500 -18.57 -6.30 -0.40
C TYR A 500 -18.68 -6.49 1.12
N ARG A 501 -17.59 -6.20 1.86
CA ARG A 501 -17.53 -6.30 3.33
C ARG A 501 -18.28 -5.17 4.07
N GLY A 502 -19.00 -4.30 3.35
CA GLY A 502 -19.72 -3.18 3.93
C GLY A 502 -18.84 -1.97 4.28
N GLY A 503 -17.59 -1.94 3.81
CA GLY A 503 -16.73 -0.77 3.88
C GLY A 503 -17.07 0.24 2.78
N ALA A 504 -16.80 1.53 3.02
CA ALA A 504 -16.92 2.56 2.00
C ALA A 504 -15.53 2.93 1.45
N MET A 505 -15.40 3.00 0.12
CA MET A 505 -14.16 3.38 -0.57
C MET A 505 -14.36 4.75 -1.23
N ILE A 506 -13.65 5.78 -0.75
CA ILE A 506 -13.54 7.08 -1.41
C ILE A 506 -12.05 7.38 -1.54
N THR A 507 -11.59 7.64 -2.76
CA THR A 507 -10.19 7.94 -3.05
C THR A 507 -9.71 9.16 -2.25
N HIS A 508 -8.46 9.09 -1.76
CA HIS A 508 -7.87 10.04 -0.81
C HIS A 508 -7.93 11.51 -1.26
N ASP A 509 -7.69 11.77 -2.56
CA ASP A 509 -7.76 13.12 -3.16
C ASP A 509 -9.18 13.73 -3.12
N LEU A 510 -10.20 12.88 -3.18
CA LEU A 510 -11.60 13.31 -3.20
C LEU A 510 -12.13 13.57 -1.80
N PHE A 511 -11.70 12.77 -0.81
CA PHE A 511 -12.04 12.95 0.61
C PHE A 511 -11.53 14.30 1.16
N HIS A 512 -10.29 14.69 0.83
CA HIS A 512 -9.73 15.98 1.27
C HIS A 512 -10.46 17.19 0.65
N ARG A 513 -10.78 17.15 -0.65
CA ARG A 513 -11.50 18.25 -1.31
C ARG A 513 -12.97 18.35 -0.90
N MET A 514 -13.62 17.22 -0.59
CA MET A 514 -14.97 17.22 -0.02
C MET A 514 -15.01 17.85 1.37
N TRP A 515 -13.90 17.79 2.12
CA TRP A 515 -13.79 18.36 3.47
C TRP A 515 -13.49 19.87 3.44
N GLU A 516 -12.62 20.33 2.55
CA GLU A 516 -12.26 21.75 2.39
C GLU A 516 -13.42 22.64 1.91
N GLU A 517 -14.34 22.11 1.09
CA GLU A 517 -15.50 22.89 0.58
C GLU A 517 -16.71 22.94 1.53
N ASN A 518 -16.72 22.12 2.60
CA ASN A 518 -17.87 21.98 3.49
C ASN A 518 -17.87 22.93 4.71
N GLU A 519 -16.86 23.80 4.87
CA GLU A 519 -16.90 24.85 5.91
C GLU A 519 -17.86 26.00 5.56
N GLU A 520 -18.22 26.22 4.28
CA GLU A 520 -19.07 27.36 3.87
C GLU A 520 -20.56 27.01 3.67
N THR A 521 -20.96 25.74 3.59
CA THR A 521 -22.39 25.37 3.41
C THR A 521 -22.79 24.21 4.30
N GLY A 522 -23.24 24.54 5.52
CA GLY A 522 -23.68 23.60 6.54
C GLY A 522 -24.82 22.66 6.11
N LEU A 523 -24.46 21.48 5.59
CA LEU A 523 -25.41 20.45 5.13
C LEU A 523 -25.06 19.02 5.58
N PHE A 524 -24.19 18.85 6.58
CA PHE A 524 -24.14 17.62 7.37
C PHE A 524 -24.63 17.92 8.79
N GLU A 525 -25.94 17.83 8.98
CA GLU A 525 -26.51 17.66 10.31
C GLU A 525 -26.10 16.28 10.85
N SER A 526 -24.99 16.27 11.57
CA SER A 526 -24.67 15.28 12.58
C SER A 526 -24.40 16.07 13.86
N ARG A 527 -25.46 16.21 14.67
CA ARG A 527 -25.51 16.86 16.00
C ARG A 527 -24.12 17.05 16.64
N SER A 528 -23.70 18.30 16.66
CA SER A 528 -22.65 18.84 17.50
C SER A 528 -23.13 18.88 18.96
N ASP A 529 -22.87 17.82 19.71
CA ASP A 529 -22.77 17.95 21.16
C ASP A 529 -21.30 18.24 21.50
N GLY A 530 -21.00 19.54 21.61
CA GLY A 530 -20.04 20.10 22.57
C GLY A 530 -18.57 19.65 22.55
N ILE A 531 -17.89 19.64 21.40
CA ILE A 531 -16.42 19.49 21.40
C ILE A 531 -15.78 20.64 20.61
N GLU A 532 -15.09 21.51 21.35
CA GLU A 532 -14.39 22.74 20.92
C GLU A 532 -13.42 22.54 19.73
N TYR A 533 -13.02 21.29 19.46
CA TYR A 533 -12.02 20.92 18.46
C TYR A 533 -12.59 20.26 17.19
N GLY A 534 -13.92 20.18 17.03
CA GLY A 534 -14.54 19.66 15.79
C GLY A 534 -14.18 18.19 15.49
N LEU A 535 -13.93 17.41 16.54
CA LEU A 535 -13.66 15.98 16.42
C LEU A 535 -14.93 15.22 16.06
N THR A 536 -14.82 14.35 15.07
CA THR A 536 -15.89 13.43 14.70
C THR A 536 -16.01 12.30 15.74
N LYS A 537 -17.18 11.68 15.82
CA LYS A 537 -17.40 10.51 16.69
C LYS A 537 -16.36 9.41 16.47
N ARG A 538 -15.92 9.24 15.22
CA ARG A 538 -14.93 8.23 14.86
C ARG A 538 -13.51 8.58 15.31
N GLU A 539 -13.16 9.86 15.27
CA GLU A 539 -11.87 10.35 15.79
C GLU A 539 -11.82 10.23 17.32
N LEU A 540 -12.95 10.42 18.01
CA LEU A 540 -13.06 10.20 19.47
C LEU A 540 -12.88 8.74 19.86
N GLU A 541 -13.54 7.80 19.16
CA GLU A 541 -13.36 6.36 19.38
C GLU A 541 -11.90 5.93 19.17
N ILE A 542 -11.23 6.50 18.16
CA ILE A 542 -9.82 6.24 17.89
C ILE A 542 -8.93 6.84 18.97
N LEU A 543 -9.20 8.08 19.40
CA LEU A 543 -8.48 8.76 20.48
C LEU A 543 -8.59 7.99 21.80
N GLU A 544 -9.75 7.44 22.12
CA GLU A 544 -9.98 6.62 23.31
C GLU A 544 -9.16 5.33 23.29
N LEU A 545 -9.18 4.60 22.18
CA LEU A 545 -8.36 3.39 22.01
C LEU A 545 -6.85 3.69 21.99
N LEU A 546 -6.46 4.86 21.48
CA LEU A 546 -5.07 5.32 21.54
C LEU A 546 -4.63 5.61 22.97
N SER A 547 -5.52 6.15 23.81
CA SER A 547 -5.22 6.41 25.23
C SER A 547 -5.01 5.13 26.04
N GLN A 548 -5.65 4.03 25.64
CA GLN A 548 -5.52 2.70 26.23
C GLN A 548 -4.25 1.93 25.79
N GLY A 549 -3.38 2.53 24.98
CA GLY A 549 -2.14 1.87 24.52
C GLY A 549 -2.30 0.99 23.26
N SER A 550 -3.49 0.94 22.65
CA SER A 550 -3.74 0.13 21.44
C SER A 550 -2.88 0.57 20.26
N ARG A 551 -2.34 -0.39 19.49
CA ARG A 551 -1.60 -0.11 18.24
C ARG A 551 -2.58 0.12 17.10
N TYR A 552 -2.22 0.89 16.07
CA TYR A 552 -3.11 1.15 14.92
C TYR A 552 -3.67 -0.11 14.27
N LYS A 553 -2.90 -1.20 14.21
CA LYS A 553 -3.36 -2.51 13.72
C LYS A 553 -4.48 -3.10 14.60
N THR A 554 -4.41 -2.91 15.91
CA THR A 554 -5.43 -3.37 16.86
C THR A 554 -6.68 -2.50 16.79
N ILE A 555 -6.50 -1.18 16.71
CA ILE A 555 -7.60 -0.22 16.53
C ILE A 555 -8.36 -0.51 15.23
N ALA A 556 -7.63 -0.84 14.17
CA ALA A 556 -8.18 -1.23 12.88
C ALA A 556 -9.07 -2.47 12.99
N SER A 557 -8.63 -3.51 13.71
CA SER A 557 -9.47 -4.70 13.95
C SER A 557 -10.66 -4.42 14.86
N THR A 558 -10.50 -3.62 15.92
CA THR A 558 -11.57 -3.32 16.88
C THR A 558 -12.67 -2.48 16.27
N LEU A 559 -12.31 -1.56 15.37
CA LEU A 559 -13.25 -0.66 14.72
C LEU A 559 -13.66 -1.12 13.31
N TYR A 560 -13.22 -2.29 12.84
CA TYR A 560 -13.46 -2.77 11.46
C TYR A 560 -13.00 -1.78 10.38
N LEU A 561 -11.82 -1.18 10.57
CA LEU A 561 -11.17 -0.25 9.64
C LEU A 561 -9.89 -0.87 9.07
N SER A 562 -9.38 -0.34 7.94
CA SER A 562 -8.03 -0.69 7.49
C SER A 562 -6.97 0.01 8.35
N ASN A 563 -5.77 -0.57 8.44
CA ASN A 563 -4.66 0.05 9.18
C ASN A 563 -4.27 1.43 8.58
N GLY A 564 -4.37 1.59 7.26
CA GLY A 564 -4.19 2.88 6.59
C GLY A 564 -5.28 3.89 6.97
N THR A 565 -6.53 3.43 7.07
CA THR A 565 -7.67 4.26 7.48
C THR A 565 -7.52 4.76 8.91
N VAL A 566 -7.11 3.90 9.86
CA VAL A 566 -6.81 4.32 11.24
C VAL A 566 -5.65 5.32 11.28
N ARG A 567 -4.62 5.12 10.46
CA ARG A 567 -3.49 6.05 10.36
C ARG A 567 -3.95 7.43 9.88
N ASN A 568 -4.86 7.46 8.91
CA ASN A 568 -5.42 8.70 8.38
C ASN A 568 -6.31 9.42 9.40
N TYR A 569 -7.19 8.69 10.10
CA TYR A 569 -7.97 9.28 11.20
C TYR A 569 -7.07 9.79 12.33
N ALA A 570 -6.01 9.08 12.68
CA ALA A 570 -5.05 9.52 13.69
C ALA A 570 -4.30 10.78 13.23
N SER A 571 -3.90 10.88 11.95
CA SER A 571 -3.29 12.10 11.40
C SER A 571 -4.22 13.31 11.48
N ASN A 572 -5.49 13.15 11.08
CA ASN A 572 -6.48 14.23 11.12
C ASN A 572 -6.82 14.65 12.57
N LEU A 573 -6.91 13.67 13.47
CA LEU A 573 -7.05 13.89 14.90
C LEU A 573 -5.89 14.74 15.46
N TYR A 574 -4.65 14.43 15.08
CA TYR A 574 -3.46 15.17 15.53
C TYR A 574 -3.45 16.60 15.00
N GLU A 575 -3.85 16.79 13.75
CA GLU A 575 -3.95 18.12 13.14
C GLU A 575 -5.02 18.98 13.84
N LYS A 576 -6.22 18.43 14.07
CA LYS A 576 -7.31 19.12 14.78
C LYS A 576 -6.97 19.44 16.24
N LEU A 577 -6.23 18.57 16.90
CA LEU A 577 -5.70 18.81 18.23
C LEU A 577 -4.43 19.68 18.22
N GLY A 578 -3.85 20.01 17.07
CA GLY A 578 -2.62 20.81 16.96
C GLY A 578 -1.39 20.16 17.60
N VAL A 579 -1.25 18.85 17.48
CA VAL A 579 -0.19 18.01 18.07
C VAL A 579 0.52 17.19 17.00
N LYS A 580 1.71 16.66 17.30
CA LYS A 580 2.55 15.99 16.30
C LYS A 580 2.59 14.47 16.41
N ASN A 581 2.26 13.94 17.57
CA ASN A 581 2.39 12.52 17.86
C ASN A 581 1.29 12.04 18.81
N ARG A 582 1.25 10.71 18.95
CA ARG A 582 0.28 9.99 19.77
C ARG A 582 0.33 10.43 21.23
N GLU A 583 1.53 10.55 21.81
CA GLU A 583 1.68 10.89 23.23
C GLU A 583 1.10 12.28 23.53
N GLU A 584 1.42 13.28 22.69
CA GLU A 584 0.89 14.63 22.79
C GLU A 584 -0.64 14.68 22.61
N ALA A 585 -1.19 13.89 21.70
CA ALA A 585 -2.64 13.81 21.47
C ALA A 585 -3.39 13.26 22.69
N VAL A 586 -2.88 12.18 23.28
CA VAL A 586 -3.48 11.57 24.47
C VAL A 586 -3.36 12.49 25.69
N GLN A 587 -2.21 13.15 25.86
CA GLN A 587 -2.00 14.08 26.98
C GLN A 587 -2.92 15.30 26.84
N LYS A 588 -2.94 15.93 25.67
CA LYS A 588 -3.79 17.09 25.41
C LYS A 588 -5.27 16.76 25.59
N ALA A 589 -5.71 15.57 25.17
CA ALA A 589 -7.08 15.10 25.35
C ALA A 589 -7.48 14.90 26.83
N LYS A 590 -6.54 14.53 27.70
CA LYS A 590 -6.77 14.49 29.16
C LYS A 590 -6.84 15.89 29.77
N ASP A 591 -5.94 16.78 29.36
CA ASP A 591 -5.87 18.15 29.90
C ASP A 591 -7.15 18.96 29.61
N ILE A 592 -7.80 18.70 28.48
CA ILE A 592 -9.06 19.34 28.05
C ILE A 592 -10.32 18.53 28.42
N GLY A 593 -10.19 17.42 29.15
CA GLY A 593 -11.32 16.64 29.67
C GLY A 593 -12.09 15.81 28.63
N LEU A 594 -11.51 15.52 27.46
CA LEU A 594 -12.10 14.63 26.45
C LEU A 594 -11.91 13.15 26.77
N LEU A 595 -10.91 12.83 27.60
CA LEU A 595 -10.63 11.49 28.11
C LEU A 595 -10.54 11.55 29.63
N SER A 596 -11.13 10.56 30.31
CA SER A 596 -11.09 10.40 31.77
C SER A 596 -9.76 9.86 32.27
#